data_AF-A0A0J9CFW6-F1
#
_entry.id   AF-A0A0J9CFW6-F1
#
_cell.length_a   1.000
_cell.length_b   1.000
_cell.length_c   1.000
_cell.angle_alpha   90.00
_cell.angle_beta   90.00
_cell.angle_gamma   90.00
#
_symmetry.space_group_name_H-M   'P 1'
#
loop_
_entity.id
_entity.type
_entity.pdbx_description
1 polymer ?
#
loop_
_entity_poly.entity_id
_entity_poly.type
_entity_poly.pdbx_seq_one_letter_code
_entity_poly.pdbx_strand_id
1 'polypeptide(L)' 'MKRYNRNGQLEAVLCNCCGKKLVVEHGIIREGSIGIDHAWDYFSEKDGQIHHFDLCEDCYDEMISGFKLPVETEEQLELL' A
#
# COMPACT_ATOMS: atom_id res chain seq x y z
N MET A 1 0.13 6.81 2.24
CA MET A 1 -0.03 7.69 3.42
C MET A 1 -1.48 7.73 3.84
N LYS A 2 -1.83 7.14 4.99
CA LYS A 2 -3.19 7.12 5.54
C LYS A 2 -3.45 8.32 6.45
N ARG A 3 -4.65 8.89 6.38
CA ARG A 3 -5.12 9.96 7.27
C ARG A 3 -6.38 9.51 7.97
N TYR A 4 -6.42 9.72 9.28
CA TYR A 4 -7.53 9.34 10.14
C TYR A 4 -8.16 10.59 10.74
N ASN A 5 -9.48 10.60 10.85
CA ASN A 5 -10.20 11.67 11.52
C ASN A 5 -10.09 11.54 13.06
N ARG A 6 -10.66 12.51 13.79
CA ARG A 6 -10.63 12.53 15.27
C ARG A 6 -11.30 11.33 15.94
N ASN A 7 -12.17 10.62 15.21
CA ASN A 7 -12.87 9.44 15.69
C ASN A 7 -12.13 8.14 15.32
N GLY A 8 -10.92 8.24 14.74
CA GLY A 8 -10.11 7.09 14.32
C GLY A 8 -10.57 6.43 13.01
N GLN A 9 -11.52 7.02 12.28
CA GLN A 9 -11.94 6.49 10.99
C GLN A 9 -11.00 6.97 9.88
N LEU A 10 -10.69 6.08 8.93
CA LEU A 10 -9.90 6.41 7.76
C LEU A 10 -10.64 7.46 6.92
N GLU A 11 -10.01 8.61 6.69
CA GLU A 11 -10.59 9.73 5.95
C GLU A 11 -10.01 9.82 4.53
N ALA A 12 -8.74 9.47 4.37
CA ALA A 12 -8.07 9.50 3.08
C ALA A 12 -6.87 8.56 3.05
N VAL A 13 -6.59 8.02 1.87
CA VAL A 13 -5.31 7.40 1.54
C VAL A 13 -4.72 8.13 0.34
N LEU A 14 -3.47 8.54 0.46
CA LEU A 14 -2.71 9.18 -0.61
C LEU A 14 -1.64 8.23 -1.11
N CYS A 15 -1.57 8.07 -2.43
CA CYS A 15 -0.49 7.35 -3.09
C CYS A 15 0.84 8.09 -2.86
N ASN A 16 1.84 7.40 -2.34
CA ASN A 16 3.17 7.95 -2.09
C ASN A 16 3.98 8.17 -3.37
N CYS A 17 3.62 7.54 -4.49
CA CYS A 17 4.28 7.72 -5.78
C CYS A 17 3.69 8.91 -6.56
N CYS A 18 2.42 8.85 -6.95
CA CYS A 18 1.79 9.87 -7.81
C CYS A 18 0.97 10.94 -7.05
N GLY A 19 0.75 10.79 -5.75
CA GLY A 19 -0.06 11.72 -4.95
C GLY A 19 -1.58 11.57 -5.10
N LYS A 20 -2.07 10.61 -5.91
CA LYS A 20 -3.51 10.34 -6.08
C LYS A 20 -4.18 10.13 -4.72
N LYS A 21 -5.30 10.82 -4.50
CA LYS A 21 -6.18 10.57 -3.35
C LYS A 21 -7.14 9.43 -3.72
N LEU A 22 -7.01 8.32 -3.01
CA LEU A 22 -7.87 7.15 -3.19
C LEU A 22 -9.27 7.41 -2.62
N VAL A 23 -10.26 6.78 -3.22
CA VAL A 23 -11.66 6.84 -2.75
C VAL A 23 -11.78 6.08 -1.44
N VAL A 24 -12.21 6.78 -0.40
CA VAL A 24 -12.51 6.22 0.92
C VAL A 24 -13.95 6.55 1.27
N GLU A 25 -14.75 5.52 1.55
CA GLU A 25 -16.15 5.64 1.94
C GLU A 25 -16.38 4.90 3.26
N HIS A 26 -16.95 5.58 4.26
CA HIS A 26 -17.21 5.01 5.59
C HIS A 26 -15.96 4.37 6.25
N GLY A 27 -14.77 4.92 5.99
CA GLY A 27 -13.51 4.38 6.52
C GLY A 27 -12.92 3.22 5.72
N ILE A 28 -13.53 2.84 4.59
CA ILE A 28 -13.12 1.72 3.76
C ILE A 28 -12.61 2.25 2.41
N ILE A 29 -11.45 1.77 1.98
CA ILE A 29 -10.89 2.09 0.66
C ILE A 29 -11.74 1.36 -0.40
N ARG A 30 -12.13 2.07 -1.46
CA ARG A 30 -13.00 1.56 -2.55
C ARG A 30 -12.29 1.42 -3.89
N GLU A 31 -10.96 1.43 -3.88
CA GLU A 31 -10.09 1.25 -5.04
C GLU A 31 -8.95 0.28 -4.69
N GLY A 32 -8.35 -0.33 -5.71
CA GLY A 32 -7.13 -1.13 -5.56
C GLY A 32 -6.00 -0.30 -4.95
N SER A 33 -5.39 -0.83 -3.89
CA SER A 33 -4.25 -0.21 -3.23
C SER A 33 -3.39 -1.26 -2.51
N ILE A 34 -2.09 -1.00 -2.46
CA ILE A 34 -1.16 -1.76 -1.64
C ILE A 34 -0.57 -0.85 -0.57
N GLY A 35 -0.56 -1.33 0.67
CA GLY A 35 0.06 -0.67 1.80
C GLY A 35 1.27 -1.47 2.27
N ILE A 36 2.41 -0.81 2.41
CA ILE A 36 3.62 -1.38 2.98
C ILE A 36 3.81 -0.82 4.38
N ASP A 37 3.95 -1.73 5.34
CA ASP A 37 4.42 -1.48 6.69
C ASP A 37 5.55 -2.46 6.94
N HIS A 38 6.78 -2.00 6.70
CA HIS A 38 7.95 -2.87 6.72
C HIS A 38 9.00 -2.33 7.67
N ALA A 39 9.29 -3.11 8.71
CA ALA A 39 10.41 -2.89 9.60
C ALA A 39 11.64 -3.59 9.01
N TRP A 40 12.65 -2.80 8.68
CA TRP A 40 13.95 -3.31 8.24
C TRP A 40 14.71 -3.86 9.44
N ASP A 41 15.26 -5.06 9.29
CA ASP A 41 16.02 -5.73 10.33
C ASP A 41 17.53 -5.51 10.20
N TYR A 42 18.26 -6.10 11.15
CA TYR A 42 19.71 -6.02 11.30
C TYR A 42 20.51 -6.37 10.04
N PHE A 43 19.95 -7.19 9.15
CA PHE A 43 20.64 -7.60 7.92
C PHE A 43 20.46 -6.61 6.77
N SER A 44 19.76 -5.49 6.99
CA SER A 44 19.58 -4.43 6.01
C SER A 44 20.48 -3.23 6.28
N GLU A 45 20.92 -2.54 5.23
CA GLU A 45 21.51 -1.19 5.34
C GLU A 45 20.53 -0.15 5.90
N LYS A 46 19.24 -0.52 6.00
CA LYS A 46 18.17 0.29 6.57
C LYS A 46 17.78 -0.17 7.98
N ASP A 47 18.63 -0.96 8.66
CA ASP A 47 18.38 -1.43 10.02
C ASP A 47 17.86 -0.32 10.95
N GLY A 48 16.87 -0.67 11.75
CA GLY A 48 16.18 0.23 12.67
C GLY A 48 15.19 1.21 12.01
N GLN A 49 15.02 1.18 10.69
CA GLN A 49 14.01 1.99 9.99
C GLN A 49 12.72 1.20 9.80
N ILE A 50 11.60 1.91 9.91
CA ILE A 50 10.29 1.40 9.51
C ILE A 50 9.78 2.26 8.37
N HIS A 51 9.43 1.61 7.26
CA HIS A 51 8.92 2.27 6.06
C HIS A 51 7.42 2.06 5.98
N HIS A 52 6.69 3.19 5.87
CA HIS A 52 5.24 3.20 5.70
C HIS A 52 4.88 3.97 4.43
N PHE A 53 4.25 3.29 3.47
CA PHE A 53 3.72 3.93 2.28
C PHE A 53 2.53 3.18 1.70
N ASP A 54 1.71 3.89 0.92
CA ASP A 54 0.61 3.29 0.17
C ASP A 54 0.78 3.65 -1.30
N LEU A 55 0.49 2.72 -2.21
CA LEU A 55 0.44 2.96 -3.65
C LEU A 55 -0.97 2.67 -4.18
N CYS A 56 -1.41 3.47 -5.16
CA CYS A 56 -2.55 3.09 -5.98
C CYS A 56 -2.17 1.93 -6.90
N GLU A 57 -3.17 1.19 -7.38
CA GLU A 57 -3.00 0.07 -8.31
C GLU A 57 -2.09 0.43 -9.51
N ASP A 58 -2.34 1.56 -10.18
CA ASP A 58 -1.52 2.00 -11.33
C ASP A 58 -0.01 2.16 -10.99
N CYS A 59 0.31 2.70 -9.81
CA CYS A 59 1.71 2.88 -9.39
C CYS A 59 2.33 1.57 -8.90
N TYR A 60 1.51 0.66 -8.38
CA TYR A 60 1.96 -0.70 -8.08
C TYR A 60 2.32 -1.42 -9.39
N ASP A 61 1.46 -1.35 -10.40
CA ASP A 61 1.69 -1.95 -11.72
C ASP A 61 2.96 -1.40 -12.37
N GLU A 62 3.15 -0.08 -12.32
CA GLU A 62 4.38 0.57 -12.80
C GLU A 62 5.62 0.07 -12.03
N MET A 63 5.54 -0.03 -10.69
CA MET A 63 6.64 -0.53 -9.86
C MET A 63 7.02 -1.97 -10.22
N ILE A 64 6.05 -2.88 -10.33
CA ILE A 64 6.32 -4.29 -10.63
C ILE A 64 6.74 -4.50 -12.09
N SER A 65 6.38 -3.60 -13.00
CA SER A 65 6.84 -3.64 -14.40
C SER A 65 8.36 -3.53 -14.52
N GLY A 66 9.01 -2.89 -13.55
CA GLY A 66 10.46 -2.78 -13.46
C GLY A 66 11.15 -4.02 -12.85
N PHE A 67 10.39 -5.01 -12.36
CA PHE A 67 10.98 -6.16 -11.71
C PHE A 67 11.60 -7.11 -12.72
N LYS A 68 12.81 -7.58 -12.42
CA LYS A 68 13.49 -8.59 -13.24
C LYS A 68 12.82 -9.96 -13.16
N LEU A 69 12.24 -10.26 -11.99
CA LEU A 69 11.44 -11.46 -11.75
C LEU A 69 9.98 -10.99 -11.55
N PRO A 70 9.00 -11.61 -12.22
CA PRO A 70 7.61 -11.22 -12.05
C PRO A 70 7.16 -11.49 -10.62
N VAL A 71 6.11 -10.78 -10.20
CA VAL A 71 5.43 -11.09 -8.95
C VAL A 71 4.81 -12.49 -9.03
N GLU A 72 4.92 -13.26 -7.94
CA GLU A 72 4.21 -14.53 -7.81
C GLU A 72 2.73 -14.25 -7.55
N THR A 73 1.85 -14.96 -8.24
CA THR A 73 0.40 -14.79 -8.15
C THR A 73 -0.26 -16.13 -7.81
N GLU A 74 -1.11 -16.13 -6.79
CA GLU A 74 -1.96 -17.26 -6.41
C GLU A 74 -3.43 -16.84 -6.42
N GLU A 75 -4.32 -17.73 -6.88
CA GLU A 75 -5.76 -17.50 -6.80
C GLU A 75 -6.24 -17.77 -5.37
N GLN A 76 -6.78 -16.74 -4.72
CA GLN A 76 -7.49 -16.92 -3.46
C GLN A 76 -8.92 -17.40 -3.75
N LEU A 77 -9.23 -18.65 -3.44
CA LEU A 77 -10.61 -19.16 -3.44
C LEU A 77 -11.40 -18.42 -2.36
N GLU A 78 -12.36 -17.58 -2.74
CA GLU A 78 -13.30 -16.99 -1.80
C GLU A 78 -14.06 -18.13 -1.11
N LEU A 79 -13.93 -18.24 0.22
CA LEU A 79 -14.87 -19.02 1.03
C LEU A 79 -16.22 -18.29 1.00
N LEU A 80 -17.11 -18.76 0.12
CA LEU A 80 -18.55 -18.42 0.08
C LEU A 80 -19.27 -18.87 1.36
#